data_AF-A0A382KBP3-F1
#
_entry.id   AF-A0A382KBP3-F1
#
_cell.length_a   1.000
_cell.length_b   1.000
_cell.length_c   1.000
_cell.angle_alpha   90.00
_cell.angle_beta   90.00
_cell.angle_gamma   90.00
#
_symmetry.space_group_name_H-M   'P 1'
#
loop_
_entity.id
_entity.type
_entity.pdbx_description
1 polymer ?
#
loop_
_entity_poly.entity_id
_entity_poly.type
_entity_poly.pdbx_seq_one_letter_code
_entity_poly.pdbx_strand_id
1 'polypeptide(L)'
;MLTKENNIANITEAQTEELNNILQKWFNIKGDYCETLLQGIAHYKCDSGIMSDAYSSEDVDYIKEHMIHLLDEDGNETDDFYEEISNYEDNLQFINCSYELYKFSEKHNFIDEDVYSLATELEEGGGVA
;
A
#
# COMPACT_ATOMS: atom_id res chain seq x y z
N MET A 1 -15.00 14.78 -11.40
CA MET A 1 -13.61 14.26 -11.42
C MET A 1 -12.73 15.46 -11.19
N LEU A 2 -12.18 15.61 -9.98
CA LEU A 2 -11.21 16.68 -9.71
C LEU A 2 -9.92 16.30 -10.46
N THR A 3 -9.40 17.21 -11.27
CA THR A 3 -8.09 17.05 -11.88
C THR A 3 -7.05 17.12 -10.75
N LYS A 4 -6.34 16.01 -10.52
CA LYS A 4 -5.17 15.99 -9.64
C LYS A 4 -4.13 16.92 -10.26
N GLU A 5 -3.87 18.06 -9.62
CA GLU A 5 -3.17 19.22 -10.22
C GLU A 5 -1.80 19.50 -9.57
N ASN A 6 -1.50 18.92 -8.41
CA ASN A 6 -0.21 19.12 -7.77
C ASN A 6 0.79 18.06 -8.25
N ASN A 7 1.96 18.53 -8.71
CA ASN A 7 3.09 17.67 -9.04
C ASN A 7 3.83 17.28 -7.76
N ILE A 8 4.02 15.99 -7.52
CA ILE A 8 4.71 15.47 -6.32
C ILE A 8 6.14 16.01 -6.18
N ALA A 9 6.79 16.39 -7.30
CA ALA A 9 8.11 17.00 -7.30
C ALA A 9 8.15 18.37 -6.57
N ASN A 10 6.99 18.99 -6.32
CA ASN A 10 6.85 20.22 -5.56
C ASN A 10 6.31 19.98 -4.14
N ILE A 11 6.40 18.76 -3.61
CA ILE A 11 5.99 18.45 -2.23
C ILE A 11 6.70 19.40 -1.25
N THR A 12 5.93 19.98 -0.35
CA THR A 12 6.44 20.91 0.67
C THR A 12 7.00 20.16 1.87
N GLU A 13 7.88 20.79 2.65
CA GLU A 13 8.43 20.21 3.88
C GLU A 13 7.34 19.71 4.85
N ALA A 14 6.27 20.49 5.03
CA ALA A 14 5.16 20.10 5.90
C ALA A 14 4.39 18.88 5.37
N GLN A 15 4.27 18.73 4.05
CA GLN A 15 3.66 17.55 3.43
C GLN A 15 4.56 16.33 3.52
N THR A 16 5.88 16.50 3.34
CA THR A 16 6.87 15.45 3.53
C THR A 16 6.89 14.96 4.97
N GLU A 17 6.81 15.87 5.96
CA GLU A 17 6.72 15.49 7.38
C GLU A 17 5.42 14.73 7.68
N GLU A 18 4.28 15.17 7.15
CA GLU A 18 3.03 14.43 7.27
C GLU A 18 3.12 13.04 6.64
N LEU A 19 3.70 12.92 5.45
CA LEU A 19 3.91 11.63 4.78
C LEU A 19 4.82 10.73 5.63
N ASN A 20 5.95 11.23 6.11
CA ASN A 20 6.86 10.45 6.96
C ASN A 20 6.19 9.94 8.24
N ASN A 21 5.27 10.70 8.84
CA ASN A 21 4.49 10.24 9.99
C ASN A 21 3.54 9.07 9.64
N ILE A 22 3.04 9.01 8.41
CA ILE A 22 2.31 7.84 7.90
C ILE A 22 3.28 6.68 7.72
N LEU A 23 4.40 6.90 7.01
CA LEU A 23 5.38 5.85 6.71
C LEU A 23 5.95 5.21 7.98
N GLN A 24 6.18 5.99 9.05
CA GLN A 24 6.63 5.50 10.35
C GLN A 24 5.83 4.33 10.91
N LYS A 25 4.53 4.25 10.64
CA LYS A 25 3.68 3.15 11.11
C LYS A 25 3.91 1.85 10.35
N TRP A 26 4.32 1.97 9.09
CA TRP A 26 4.40 0.89 8.11
C TRP A 26 5.84 0.53 7.73
N PHE A 27 6.80 1.29 8.27
CA PHE A 27 8.22 1.21 7.96
C PHE A 27 8.80 -0.16 8.29
N ASN A 28 9.62 -0.71 7.39
CA ASN A 28 10.28 -2.02 7.55
C ASN A 28 9.34 -3.20 7.83
N ILE A 29 8.03 -3.06 7.61
CA ILE A 29 7.15 -4.23 7.58
C ILE A 29 7.57 -5.07 6.39
N LYS A 30 7.79 -6.37 6.62
CA LYS A 30 8.29 -7.28 5.60
C LYS A 30 7.21 -7.57 4.55
N GLY A 31 7.56 -7.36 3.28
CA GLY A 31 6.73 -7.79 2.15
C GLY A 31 6.80 -9.31 1.93
N ASP A 32 5.78 -9.88 1.30
CA ASP A 32 5.84 -11.28 0.83
C ASP A 32 6.55 -11.39 -0.53
N TYR A 33 6.25 -10.46 -1.45
CA TYR A 33 6.86 -10.40 -2.78
C TYR A 33 8.11 -9.50 -2.82
N CYS A 34 8.03 -8.28 -2.29
CA CYS A 34 9.14 -7.34 -2.16
C CYS A 34 9.83 -7.42 -0.79
N GLU A 35 10.94 -6.70 -0.57
CA GLU A 35 11.62 -6.70 0.74
C GLU A 35 10.73 -6.07 1.82
N THR A 36 10.00 -5.00 1.48
CA THR A 36 9.07 -4.30 2.39
C THR A 36 7.64 -4.22 1.85
N LEU A 37 6.69 -3.96 2.76
CA LEU A 37 5.28 -3.70 2.44
C LEU A 37 5.13 -2.49 1.51
N LEU A 38 5.84 -1.39 1.78
CA LEU A 38 5.76 -0.17 0.97
C LEU A 38 6.27 -0.42 -0.46
N GLN A 39 7.38 -1.14 -0.61
CA GLN A 39 7.87 -1.57 -1.92
C GLN A 39 6.84 -2.43 -2.66
N GLY A 40 6.20 -3.39 -1.98
CA GLY A 40 5.16 -4.24 -2.56
C GLY A 40 3.95 -3.44 -3.03
N ILE A 41 3.45 -2.52 -2.20
CA ILE A 41 2.35 -1.61 -2.56
C ILE A 41 2.71 -0.77 -3.79
N ALA A 42 3.91 -0.21 -3.84
CA ALA A 42 4.37 0.56 -4.98
C ALA A 42 4.47 -0.32 -6.25
N HIS A 43 4.95 -1.56 -6.15
CA HIS A 43 5.00 -2.47 -7.28
C HIS A 43 3.60 -2.80 -7.81
N TYR A 44 2.66 -3.12 -6.92
CA TYR A 44 1.26 -3.34 -7.27
C TYR A 44 0.64 -2.12 -7.96
N LYS A 45 0.80 -0.92 -7.38
CA LYS A 45 0.11 0.29 -7.83
C LYS A 45 0.74 0.94 -9.05
N CYS A 46 2.05 0.82 -9.23
CA CYS A 46 2.79 1.57 -10.26
C CYS A 46 3.33 0.68 -11.40
N ASP A 47 3.28 -0.65 -11.29
CA ASP A 47 3.88 -1.56 -12.28
C ASP A 47 2.99 -2.78 -12.61
N SER A 48 2.78 -3.70 -11.66
CA SER A 48 2.25 -5.03 -11.95
C SER A 48 0.73 -5.09 -12.09
N GLY A 49 0.00 -4.28 -11.31
CA GLY A 49 -1.45 -4.38 -11.17
C GLY A 49 -1.93 -5.65 -10.44
N ILE A 50 -1.01 -6.43 -9.85
CA ILE A 50 -1.29 -7.67 -9.11
C ILE A 50 -1.37 -7.36 -7.61
N MET A 51 -2.53 -7.58 -6.99
CA MET A 51 -2.77 -7.22 -5.59
C MET A 51 -1.88 -7.98 -4.60
N SER A 52 -1.61 -9.26 -4.87
CA SER A 52 -0.80 -10.11 -3.99
C SER A 52 0.65 -9.65 -3.86
N ASP A 53 1.17 -8.88 -4.82
CA ASP A 53 2.50 -8.26 -4.71
C ASP A 53 2.57 -7.24 -3.56
N ALA A 54 1.43 -6.67 -3.17
CA ALA A 54 1.33 -5.70 -2.09
C ALA A 54 1.24 -6.33 -0.70
N TYR A 55 1.10 -7.65 -0.59
CA TYR A 55 0.91 -8.30 0.72
C TYR A 55 2.18 -8.21 1.57
N SER A 56 1.99 -7.93 2.86
CA SER A 56 2.99 -8.25 3.87
C SER A 56 3.04 -9.75 4.14
N SER A 57 4.11 -10.23 4.77
CA SER A 57 4.16 -11.62 5.24
C SER A 57 3.01 -11.93 6.23
N GLU A 58 2.58 -10.97 7.06
CA GLU A 58 1.47 -11.15 8.01
C GLU A 58 0.12 -11.19 7.30
N ASP A 59 -0.07 -10.41 6.23
CA ASP A 59 -1.28 -10.46 5.40
C ASP A 59 -1.48 -11.85 4.79
N VAL A 60 -0.39 -12.44 4.27
CA VAL A 60 -0.42 -13.78 3.69
C VAL A 60 -0.82 -14.83 4.71
N ASP A 61 -0.28 -14.76 5.92
CA ASP A 61 -0.64 -15.69 7.00
C ASP A 61 -2.11 -15.52 7.42
N TYR A 62 -2.58 -14.28 7.55
CA TYR A 62 -3.97 -13.97 7.89
C TYR A 62 -4.94 -14.46 6.80
N ILE A 63 -4.65 -14.19 5.53
CA ILE A 63 -5.45 -14.65 4.37
C ILE A 63 -5.52 -16.17 4.35
N LYS A 64 -4.41 -16.88 4.58
CA LYS A 64 -4.40 -18.35 4.65
C LYS A 64 -5.23 -18.89 5.81
N GLU A 65 -5.25 -18.20 6.96
CA GLU A 65 -6.02 -18.66 8.12
C GLU A 65 -7.52 -18.39 7.96
N HIS A 66 -7.89 -17.23 7.43
CA HIS A 66 -9.27 -16.74 7.49
C HIS A 66 -9.99 -16.72 6.14
N MET A 67 -9.25 -16.66 5.04
CA MET A 67 -9.78 -16.39 3.70
C MET A 67 -9.37 -17.44 2.66
N ILE A 68 -8.69 -18.53 3.05
CA ILE A 68 -8.26 -19.59 2.11
C ILE A 68 -9.41 -20.19 1.30
N HIS A 69 -10.62 -20.18 1.84
CA HIS A 69 -11.83 -20.66 1.17
C HIS A 69 -12.33 -19.72 0.06
N LEU A 70 -11.77 -18.51 -0.03
CA LEU A 70 -12.02 -17.49 -1.05
C LEU A 70 -10.92 -17.49 -2.12
N LEU A 71 -9.90 -18.34 -2.00
CA LEU A 71 -8.85 -18.51 -3.00
C LEU A 71 -9.15 -19.69 -3.92
N ASP A 72 -8.62 -19.69 -5.14
CA ASP A 72 -8.71 -20.82 -6.06
C ASP A 72 -7.75 -21.97 -5.67
N GLU A 73 -7.74 -23.04 -6.46
CA GLU A 73 -6.89 -24.21 -6.20
C GLU A 73 -5.38 -23.93 -6.33
N ASP A 74 -5.02 -22.86 -7.03
CA ASP A 74 -3.65 -22.40 -7.23
C ASP A 74 -3.26 -21.33 -6.19
N GLY A 75 -4.19 -20.91 -5.33
CA GLY A 75 -4.00 -19.92 -4.27
C GLY A 75 -4.17 -18.46 -4.72
N ASN A 76 -4.78 -18.22 -5.89
CA ASN A 76 -5.06 -16.88 -6.38
C ASN A 76 -6.40 -16.34 -5.86
N GLU A 77 -6.54 -15.03 -5.79
CA GLU A 77 -7.77 -14.35 -5.42
C GLU A 77 -8.90 -14.64 -6.43
N THR A 78 -10.07 -15.04 -5.94
CA THR A 78 -11.28 -15.24 -6.76
C THR A 78 -12.18 -14.00 -6.75
N ASP A 79 -13.25 -13.99 -7.55
CA ASP A 79 -14.27 -12.93 -7.47
C ASP A 79 -14.85 -12.80 -6.04
N ASP A 80 -15.13 -13.93 -5.37
CA ASP A 80 -15.65 -13.96 -4.00
C ASP A 80 -14.67 -13.33 -3.01
N PHE A 81 -13.35 -13.48 -3.23
CA PHE A 81 -12.34 -12.80 -2.43
C PHE A 81 -12.52 -11.28 -2.47
N TYR A 82 -12.69 -10.71 -3.67
CA TYR A 82 -12.87 -9.27 -3.84
C TYR A 82 -14.21 -8.75 -3.31
N GLU A 83 -15.25 -9.58 -3.31
CA GLU A 83 -16.55 -9.24 -2.70
C GLU A 83 -16.46 -9.20 -1.17
N GLU A 84 -15.69 -10.10 -0.57
CA GLU A 84 -15.65 -10.30 0.88
C GLU A 84 -14.48 -9.58 1.58
N ILE A 85 -13.44 -9.15 0.87
CA ILE A 85 -12.22 -8.56 1.47
C ILE A 85 -12.51 -7.39 2.42
N SER A 86 -13.54 -6.60 2.15
CA SER A 86 -13.98 -5.50 3.02
C SER A 86 -14.40 -5.93 4.42
N ASN A 87 -14.81 -7.18 4.61
CA ASN A 87 -15.12 -7.73 5.94
C ASN A 87 -13.87 -8.06 6.76
N TYR A 88 -12.69 -8.05 6.13
CA TYR A 88 -11.41 -8.41 6.72
C TYR A 88 -10.40 -7.25 6.73
N GLU A 89 -10.72 -6.13 6.08
CA GLU A 89 -9.78 -5.05 5.77
C GLU A 89 -9.04 -4.47 6.98
N ASP A 90 -9.70 -4.41 8.14
CA ASP A 90 -9.11 -3.94 9.40
C ASP A 90 -7.90 -4.78 9.86
N ASN A 91 -7.76 -6.01 9.37
CA ASN A 91 -6.65 -6.92 9.71
C ASN A 91 -5.60 -7.04 8.60
N LEU A 92 -5.80 -6.34 7.47
CA LEU A 92 -4.91 -6.40 6.32
C LEU A 92 -4.04 -5.14 6.25
N GLN A 93 -2.75 -5.29 6.54
CA GLN A 93 -1.75 -4.22 6.57
C GLN A 93 -1.67 -3.51 5.21
N PHE A 94 -1.66 -4.25 4.10
CA PHE A 94 -1.59 -3.64 2.77
C PHE A 94 -2.78 -2.72 2.46
N ILE A 95 -3.99 -3.08 2.90
CA ILE A 95 -5.20 -2.26 2.69
C ILE A 95 -5.11 -0.99 3.53
N ASN A 96 -4.80 -1.14 4.82
CA ASN A 96 -4.70 -0.01 5.75
C ASN A 96 -3.61 0.98 5.33
N CYS A 97 -2.42 0.47 4.97
CA CYS A 97 -1.33 1.30 4.48
C CYS A 97 -1.70 2.01 3.17
N SER A 98 -2.23 1.27 2.18
CA SER A 98 -2.67 1.84 0.90
C SER A 98 -3.73 2.92 1.10
N TYR A 99 -4.66 2.72 2.03
CA TYR A 99 -5.70 3.69 2.34
C TYR A 99 -5.15 4.99 2.93
N GLU A 100 -4.19 4.92 3.87
CA GLU A 100 -3.56 6.12 4.43
C GLU A 100 -2.80 6.93 3.37
N LEU A 101 -2.05 6.25 2.49
CA LEU A 101 -1.35 6.89 1.37
C LEU A 101 -2.31 7.49 0.34
N TYR A 102 -3.40 6.78 0.01
CA TYR A 102 -4.46 7.30 -0.84
C TYR A 102 -5.10 8.56 -0.22
N LYS A 103 -5.40 8.54 1.09
CA LYS A 103 -5.97 9.71 1.79
C LYS A 103 -5.03 10.90 1.80
N PHE A 104 -3.72 10.67 1.97
CA PHE A 104 -2.72 11.71 1.81
C PHE A 104 -2.74 12.29 0.40
N SER A 105 -2.78 11.44 -0.63
CA SER A 105 -2.82 11.88 -2.03
C SER A 105 -4.06 12.74 -2.33
N GLU A 106 -5.24 12.32 -1.87
CA GLU A 106 -6.50 13.06 -2.04
C GLU A 106 -6.48 14.39 -1.28
N LYS A 107 -5.99 14.39 -0.04
CA LYS A 107 -5.91 15.60 0.80
C LYS A 107 -5.09 16.70 0.13
N HIS A 108 -3.99 16.31 -0.51
CA HIS A 108 -3.04 17.24 -1.12
C HIS A 108 -3.16 17.34 -2.65
N ASN A 109 -4.18 16.70 -3.24
CA ASN A 109 -4.45 16.67 -4.67
C ASN A 109 -3.26 16.19 -5.52
N PHE A 110 -2.53 15.20 -5.00
CA PHE A 110 -1.45 14.50 -5.71
C PHE A 110 -1.98 13.28 -6.46
N ILE A 111 -1.28 12.91 -7.53
CA ILE A 111 -1.41 11.58 -8.15
C ILE A 111 -1.01 10.54 -7.10
N ASP A 112 -1.82 9.49 -6.96
CA ASP A 112 -1.62 8.46 -5.94
C ASP A 112 -0.44 7.55 -6.28
N GLU A 113 -0.26 7.17 -7.54
CA GLU A 113 0.95 6.47 -8.04
C GLU A 113 2.24 7.20 -7.64
N ASP A 114 2.28 8.52 -7.83
CA ASP A 114 3.41 9.38 -7.43
C ASP A 114 3.68 9.31 -5.91
N VAL A 115 2.63 9.23 -5.09
CA VAL A 115 2.75 9.11 -3.62
C VAL A 115 3.26 7.73 -3.22
N TYR A 116 2.77 6.65 -3.85
CA TYR A 116 3.25 5.29 -3.57
C TYR A 116 4.72 5.14 -3.95
N SER A 117 5.15 5.68 -5.10
CA SER A 117 6.56 5.68 -5.50
C SER A 117 7.43 6.48 -4.54
N LEU A 118 7.01 7.70 -4.15
CA LEU A 118 7.75 8.51 -3.20
C LEU A 118 7.86 7.85 -1.81
N ALA A 119 6.82 7.15 -1.35
CA ALA A 119 6.84 6.43 -0.09
C ALA A 119 7.97 5.39 -0.04
N THR A 120 8.17 4.65 -1.12
CA THR A 120 9.27 3.69 -1.27
C THR A 120 10.64 4.37 -1.31
N GLU A 121 10.78 5.46 -2.07
CA GLU A 121 12.04 6.23 -2.14
C GLU A 121 12.45 6.78 -0.76
N LEU A 122 11.49 7.26 0.02
CA LEU A 122 11.71 7.75 1.37
C LEU A 122 12.09 6.60 2.32
N GLU A 123 11.50 5.41 2.16
CA GLU A 123 11.89 4.23 2.94
C GLU A 123 13.34 3.82 2.66
N GLU A 124 13.70 3.67 1.39
CA GLU A 124 15.04 3.26 0.95
C GLU A 124 16.13 4.30 1.27
N GLY A 125 15.76 5.59 1.23
CA GLY A 125 16.65 6.70 1.58
C GLY A 125 16.97 6.81 3.08
N GLY A 126 16.44 5.92 3.93
CA GLY A 126 16.58 5.97 5.38
C GLY A 126 15.74 7.09 6.02
N GLY A 127 14.65 7.48 5.36
CA GLY A 127 13.73 8.55 5.75
C GLY A 127 12.90 8.22 6.97
N VAL A 128 13.57 8.00 8.10
CA VAL A 128 13.01 8.14 9.44
C VAL A 128 14.17 8.45 10.39
N ALA A 129 14.37 9.73 10.67
CA ALA A 129 15.21 10.20 11.77
C ALA A 129 14.33 10.88 12.81
#